data_AF-A0A399NB23-F1
#
_entry.id   AF-A0A399NB23-F1
#
_cell.length_a   1.000
_cell.length_b   1.000
_cell.length_c   1.000
_cell.angle_alpha   90.00
_cell.angle_beta   90.00
_cell.angle_gamma   90.00
#
_symmetry.space_group_name_H-M   'P 1'
#
loop_
_entity.id
_entity.type
_entity.pdbx_description
1 polymer ?
#
loop_
_entity_poly.entity_id
_entity_poly.type
_entity_poly.pdbx_seq_one_letter_code
_entity_poly.pdbx_strand_id
1 'polypeptide(L)' 'ETLLTVDGLTVGDSYSVVVVDAAGGEHSSGTMLGSAVRIDCRLNADVLRQDAASVEIRDAAGDRVAVAELPPVGA' A
#
# COMPACT_ATOMS: atom_id res chain seq x y z
N GLU A 1 2.62 -10.03 9.73
CA GLU A 1 2.44 -8.56 9.79
C GLU A 1 3.39 -7.92 8.79
N THR A 2 2.90 -6.97 7.99
CA THR A 2 3.71 -6.22 7.01
C THR A 2 3.71 -4.74 7.35
N LEU A 3 4.87 -4.10 7.26
CA LEU A 3 5.04 -2.66 7.46
C LEU A 3 5.26 -1.96 6.13
N LEU A 4 4.47 -0.93 5.87
CA LEU A 4 4.61 0.00 4.76
C LEU A 4 4.98 1.37 5.31
N THR A 5 6.15 1.87 4.94
CA THR A 5 6.64 3.18 5.36
C THR A 5 6.71 4.11 4.15
N VAL A 6 6.20 5.32 4.32
CA VAL A 6 6.25 6.37 3.30
C VAL A 6 6.62 7.71 3.94
N ASP A 7 7.52 8.43 3.27
CA ASP A 7 8.04 9.74 3.65
C ASP A 7 7.96 10.70 2.44
N GLY A 8 8.06 12.01 2.70
CA GLY A 8 8.16 13.01 1.63
C GLY A 8 6.86 13.25 0.84
N LEU A 9 5.72 12.84 1.38
CA LEU A 9 4.41 13.10 0.76
C LEU A 9 4.04 14.59 0.90
N THR A 10 3.49 15.15 -0.18
CA THR A 10 3.00 16.52 -0.16
C THR A 10 1.74 16.60 0.70
N VAL A 11 1.74 17.51 1.69
CA VAL A 11 0.59 17.68 2.58
C VAL A 11 -0.63 18.14 1.81
N GLY A 12 -1.75 17.45 2.01
CA GLY A 12 -3.03 17.76 1.36
C GLY A 12 -3.24 17.09 0.01
N ASP A 13 -2.18 16.56 -0.62
CA ASP A 13 -2.31 15.73 -1.83
C ASP A 13 -2.90 14.37 -1.45
N SER A 14 -3.72 13.82 -2.35
CA SER A 14 -4.34 12.50 -2.17
C SER A 14 -3.51 11.42 -2.84
N TYR A 15 -3.34 10.30 -2.13
CA TYR A 15 -2.62 9.12 -2.58
C TYR A 15 -3.50 7.89 -2.47
N SER A 16 -3.46 7.03 -3.48
CA SER A 16 -4.23 5.78 -3.50
C SER A 16 -3.44 4.64 -2.86
N VAL A 17 -4.14 3.82 -2.08
CA VAL A 17 -3.62 2.55 -1.56
C VAL A 17 -4.14 1.44 -2.45
N VAL A 18 -3.23 0.71 -3.10
CA VAL A 18 -3.54 -0.35 -4.06
C VAL A 18 -2.97 -1.67 -3.56
N VAL A 19 -3.77 -2.73 -3.58
CA VAL A 19 -3.31 -4.10 -3.35
C VAL A 19 -3.07 -4.74 -4.72
N VAL A 20 -1.89 -5.30 -4.91
CA VAL A 20 -1.53 -6.04 -6.13
C VAL A 20 -1.54 -7.53 -5.80
N ASP A 21 -2.25 -8.31 -6.59
CA ASP A 21 -2.27 -9.77 -6.46
C ASP A 21 -1.08 -10.43 -7.18
N ALA A 22 -0.87 -11.74 -6.93
CA ALA A 22 0.23 -12.50 -7.51
C ALA A 22 0.18 -12.60 -9.05
N ALA A 23 -0.98 -12.35 -9.68
CA ALA A 23 -1.13 -12.29 -11.13
C ALA A 23 -0.88 -10.89 -11.70
N GLY A 24 -0.57 -9.90 -10.85
CA GLY A 24 -0.40 -8.49 -11.22
C GLY A 24 -1.71 -7.71 -11.30
N GLY A 25 -2.83 -8.29 -10.86
CA GLY A 25 -4.11 -7.60 -10.80
C GLY A 25 -4.15 -6.57 -9.69
N GLU A 26 -4.69 -5.39 -10.00
CA GLU A 26 -4.74 -4.25 -9.09
C GLU A 26 -6.13 -4.09 -8.47
N HIS A 27 -6.15 -3.91 -7.14
CA HIS A 27 -7.38 -3.75 -6.37
C HIS A 27 -7.28 -2.49 -5.50
N SER A 28 -8.17 -1.53 -5.73
CA SER A 28 -8.23 -0.32 -4.89
C SER A 28 -8.62 -0.68 -3.45
N SER A 29 -7.81 -0.24 -2.49
CA SER A 29 -8.02 -0.50 -1.06
C SER A 29 -8.42 0.75 -0.28
N GLY A 30 -8.17 1.95 -0.81
CA GLY A 30 -8.53 3.21 -0.16
C GLY A 30 -7.66 4.38 -0.62
N THR A 31 -7.81 5.49 0.10
CA THR A 31 -7.10 6.75 -0.18
C THR A 31 -6.61 7.36 1.12
N MET A 32 -5.46 8.02 1.08
CA MET A 32 -4.87 8.75 2.19
C MET A 32 -4.43 10.14 1.75
N LEU A 33 -4.32 11.06 2.70
CA LEU A 33 -3.71 12.38 2.47
C LEU A 33 -2.24 12.35 2.84
N GLY A 34 -1.40 13.01 2.05
CA GLY A 34 0.01 13.20 2.37
C GLY A 34 0.18 13.98 3.67
N SER A 35 1.29 13.72 4.36
CA SER A 35 1.61 14.27 5.67
C SER A 35 3.05 14.76 5.72
N ALA A 36 3.28 15.80 6.52
CA ALA A 36 4.62 16.32 6.80
C ALA A 36 5.43 15.41 7.72
N VAL A 37 4.78 14.42 8.34
CA VAL A 37 5.43 13.40 9.16
C VAL A 37 5.32 12.03 8.50
N ARG A 38 6.29 11.16 8.82
CA ARG A 38 6.29 9.76 8.37
C ARG A 38 4.96 9.08 8.64
N ILE A 39 4.50 8.32 7.65
CA ILE A 39 3.33 7.45 7.80
C ILE A 39 3.82 6.01 7.79
N ASP A 40 3.57 5.33 8.91
CA ASP A 40 3.80 3.90 9.07
C ASP A 40 2.46 3.17 9.08
N CYS A 41 2.20 2.39 8.05
CA CYS A 41 1.01 1.56 7.93
C CYS A 41 1.37 0.10 8.24
N ARG A 42 0.79 -0.44 9.32
CA ARG A 42 0.91 -1.87 9.66
C ARG A 42 -0.32 -2.60 9.16
N LEU A 43 -0.12 -3.49 8.19
CA LEU A 43 -1.17 -4.26 7.55
C LEU A 43 -1.09 -5.71 8.02
N ASN A 44 -2.24 -6.27 8.39
CA ASN A 44 -2.33 -7.69 8.70
C ASN A 44 -2.62 -8.47 7.41
N ALA A 45 -1.63 -9.24 6.95
CA ALA A 45 -1.74 -10.08 5.77
C ALA A 45 -2.78 -11.20 5.93
N ASP A 46 -3.02 -11.72 7.14
CA ASP A 46 -4.05 -12.75 7.39
C ASP A 46 -5.47 -12.24 7.13
N VAL A 47 -5.68 -10.93 7.19
CA VAL A 47 -6.97 -10.26 6.89
C VAL A 47 -7.03 -9.81 5.43
N LEU A 48 -5.89 -9.67 4.75
CA LEU A 48 -5.83 -9.36 3.33
C LEU A 48 -6.19 -10.60 2.48
N ARG A 49 -6.53 -10.37 1.21
CA ARG A 49 -6.96 -11.43 0.28
C ARG A 49 -5.84 -12.47 0.13
N GLN A 50 -6.19 -13.76 0.05
CA GLN A 50 -5.20 -14.85 0.01
C GLN A 50 -4.18 -14.78 -1.13
N ASP A 51 -4.53 -14.08 -2.21
CA ASP A 51 -3.70 -13.91 -3.40
C ASP A 51 -2.92 -12.59 -3.41
N ALA A 52 -3.01 -11.78 -2.35
CA ALA A 52 -2.34 -10.48 -2.28
C ALA A 52 -0.82 -10.65 -2.19
N ALA A 53 -0.09 -9.99 -3.09
CA ALA A 53 1.37 -10.06 -3.19
C ALA A 53 2.05 -8.79 -2.68
N SER A 54 1.45 -7.62 -2.88
CA SER A 54 2.00 -6.36 -2.36
C SER A 54 0.91 -5.32 -2.08
N VAL A 55 1.27 -4.32 -1.27
CA VAL A 55 0.51 -3.08 -1.09
C VAL A 55 1.36 -1.92 -1.58
N GLU A 56 0.76 -1.04 -2.37
CA GLU A 56 1.40 0.12 -2.96
C GLU A 56 0.69 1.40 -2.52
N ILE A 57 1.48 2.46 -2.32
CA ILE A 57 0.98 3.83 -2.31
C ILE A 57 1.30 4.44 -3.67
N ARG A 58 0.29 5.04 -4.30
CA ARG A 58 0.41 5.71 -5.59
C ARG A 58 -0.03 7.15 -5.52
N ASP A 59 0.63 8.01 -6.27
CA ASP A 59 0.23 9.41 -6.40
C ASP A 59 -0.93 9.60 -7.38
N ALA A 60 -1.31 10.85 -7.63
CA ALA A 60 -2.40 11.20 -8.53
C ALA A 60 -2.12 10.87 -10.01
N ALA A 61 -0.86 10.72 -10.41
CA ALA A 61 -0.49 10.26 -11.75
C ALA A 61 -0.56 8.72 -11.86
N GLY A 62 -0.71 8.03 -10.72
CA GLY A 62 -0.68 6.58 -10.61
C GLY A 62 0.74 6.03 -10.42
N ASP A 63 1.74 6.89 -10.22
CA ASP A 63 3.11 6.48 -10.02
C ASP A 63 3.29 5.90 -8.61
N ARG A 64 4.01 4.79 -8.53
CA ARG A 64 4.28 4.11 -7.27
C ARG A 64 5.30 4.87 -6.45
N VAL A 65 4.86 5.38 -5.29
CA VAL A 65 5.71 6.13 -4.35
C VAL A 65 6.22 5.27 -3.19
N ALA A 66 5.50 4.20 -2.84
CA ALA A 66 5.94 3.23 -1.83
C ALA A 66 5.36 1.85 -2.12
N VAL A 67 6.05 0.80 -1.66
CA VAL A 67 5.61 -0.59 -1.78
C VAL A 67 6.01 -1.39 -0.55
N ALA A 68 5.16 -2.32 -0.15
CA ALA A 68 5.46 -3.35 0.83
C ALA A 68 5.02 -4.71 0.29
N GLU A 69 5.94 -5.67 0.25
CA GLU A 69 5.65 -7.04 -0.14
C GLU A 69 4.91 -7.76 1.00
N LEU A 70 3.90 -8.53 0.63
CA LEU A 70 3.12 -9.34 1.55
C LEU A 70 3.64 -10.77 1.52
N PRO A 71 3.92 -11.39 2.68
CA PRO A 71 4.16 -12.82 2.71
C PRO A 71 2.88 -13.57 2.31
N PRO A 72 2.99 -14.72 1.61
CA PRO A 72 1.83 -15.53 1.28
C PRO A 72 1.10 -15.97 2.55
N VAL A 73 -0.23 -15.99 2.51
CA VAL A 73 -1.03 -16.50 3.64
C VAL A 73 -1.04 -18.03 3.60
N GLY A 74 -0.58 -18.66 4.69
CA GLY A 74 -0.51 -20.12 4.82
C GLY A 74 0.92 -20.67 4.76
N ALA A 75 1.47 -20.92 5.94
CA ALA A 75 2.49 -21.93 6.19
C ALA A 75 1.99 -22.86 7.29
#